data_AF-A0A6C0BF96-F1
#
_entry.id   AF-A0A6C0BF96-F1
#
_cell.length_a   1.000
_cell.length_b   1.000
_cell.length_c   1.000
_cell.angle_alpha   90.00
_cell.angle_beta   90.00
_cell.angle_gamma   90.00
#
_symmetry.space_group_name_H-M   'P 1'
#
loop_
_entity.id
_entity.type
_entity.pdbx_description
1 polymer ?
#
loop_
_entity_poly.entity_id
_entity_poly.type
_entity_poly.pdbx_seq_one_letter_code
_entity_poly.pdbx_strand_id
1 'polypeptide(L)'
;MKYKIEDVMGDGSCFFRSLYVVLKHKKIASRFIKQFANDFKLKGGEEEFVETMRKLLVNLIIQKKDWDIVHNVYQNLKLLKRTDYITIIQTSFPTWFVSSFSYLPKTEWDFRKKFAQGVLVKSHWVSEIEVAIVAKMISELKYNLQIFNKLPRKDFVFEPRGLYLLNRNEVHYNAIIVDNTKEKKEKKCNEGQILNPKTRRCVSQTSCKGYEVYYNIMMSKP
;
A
#
# COMPACT_ATOMS: atom_id res chain seq x y z
N MET A 1 -19.23 -4.28 8.91
CA MET A 1 -18.13 -3.31 9.10
C MET A 1 -17.59 -3.01 7.70
N LYS A 2 -17.34 -1.74 7.33
CA LYS A 2 -16.93 -1.40 5.94
C LYS A 2 -15.47 -1.78 5.62
N TYR A 3 -14.71 -2.19 6.63
CA TYR A 3 -13.33 -2.63 6.54
C TYR A 3 -13.00 -3.58 7.69
N LYS A 4 -11.92 -4.34 7.51
CA LYS A 4 -11.28 -5.21 8.49
C LYS A 4 -9.84 -4.72 8.71
N ILE A 5 -9.35 -4.80 9.95
CA ILE A 5 -7.92 -4.65 10.24
C ILE A 5 -7.28 -6.04 10.18
N GLU A 6 -6.18 -6.16 9.44
CA GLU A 6 -5.39 -7.38 9.36
C GLU A 6 -4.02 -7.12 9.99
N ASP A 7 -3.76 -7.85 11.08
CA ASP A 7 -2.51 -7.76 11.82
C ASP A 7 -1.38 -8.50 11.11
N VAL A 8 -0.18 -7.92 11.20
CA VAL A 8 1.04 -8.50 10.63
C VAL A 8 2.12 -8.62 11.69
N MET A 9 3.18 -9.35 11.38
CA MET A 9 4.29 -9.53 12.32
C MET A 9 5.02 -8.21 12.61
N GLY A 10 5.30 -7.95 13.90
CA GLY A 10 6.03 -6.78 14.40
C GLY A 10 7.54 -6.98 14.46
N ASP A 11 8.19 -7.31 13.34
CA ASP A 11 9.62 -7.62 13.26
C ASP A 11 10.46 -6.47 12.66
N GLY A 12 9.95 -5.24 12.72
CA GLY A 12 10.52 -4.08 12.03
C GLY A 12 10.17 -3.97 10.54
N SER A 13 9.53 -5.00 9.96
CA SER A 13 9.08 -5.00 8.56
C SER A 13 7.56 -4.87 8.40
N CYS A 14 6.83 -4.55 9.48
CA CYS A 14 5.37 -4.46 9.50
C CYS A 14 4.78 -3.51 8.42
N PHE A 15 5.49 -2.44 8.04
CA PHE A 15 5.07 -1.57 6.93
C PHE A 15 5.02 -2.34 5.59
N PHE A 16 6.09 -3.04 5.23
CA PHE A 16 6.15 -3.81 3.99
C PHE A 16 5.20 -5.01 4.00
N ARG A 17 5.04 -5.68 5.15
CA ARG A 17 4.07 -6.79 5.31
C ARG A 17 2.64 -6.28 5.13
N SER A 18 2.28 -5.19 5.80
CA SER A 18 0.95 -4.59 5.65
C SER A 18 0.69 -4.13 4.21
N LEU A 19 1.69 -3.54 3.56
CA LEU A 19 1.61 -3.19 2.15
C LEU A 19 1.36 -4.42 1.27
N TYR A 20 2.09 -5.52 1.49
CA TYR A 20 1.89 -6.77 0.77
C TYR A 20 0.45 -7.28 0.86
N VAL A 21 -0.09 -7.31 2.08
CA VAL A 21 -1.48 -7.73 2.35
C VAL A 21 -2.46 -6.88 1.55
N VAL A 22 -2.34 -5.54 1.59
CA VAL A 22 -3.24 -4.64 0.85
C VAL A 22 -3.08 -4.79 -0.66
N LEU A 23 -1.86 -4.89 -1.18
CA LEU A 23 -1.60 -5.10 -2.62
C LEU A 23 -2.18 -6.42 -3.12
N LYS A 24 -2.08 -7.49 -2.32
CA LYS A 24 -2.65 -8.81 -2.61
C LYS A 24 -4.17 -8.76 -2.63
N HIS A 25 -4.79 -8.14 -1.62
CA HIS A 25 -6.25 -7.98 -1.56
C HIS A 25 -6.79 -7.19 -2.76
N LYS A 26 -6.11 -6.10 -3.14
CA LYS A 26 -6.45 -5.31 -4.33
C LYS A 26 -6.09 -5.99 -5.66
N LYS A 27 -5.45 -7.16 -5.62
CA LYS A 27 -4.99 -7.93 -6.80
C LYS A 27 -4.07 -7.14 -7.73
N ILE A 28 -3.24 -6.26 -7.16
CA ILE A 28 -2.26 -5.45 -7.91
C ILE A 28 -0.80 -5.78 -7.56
N ALA A 29 -0.55 -6.72 -6.65
CA ALA A 29 0.80 -7.12 -6.27
C ALA A 29 1.66 -7.54 -7.49
N SER A 30 1.13 -8.34 -8.42
CA SER A 30 1.87 -8.74 -9.63
C SER A 30 2.24 -7.55 -10.52
N ARG A 31 1.33 -6.59 -10.68
CA ARG A 31 1.58 -5.36 -11.46
C ARG A 31 2.63 -4.48 -10.79
N PHE A 32 2.56 -4.34 -9.47
CA PHE A 32 3.57 -3.62 -8.68
C PHE A 32 4.96 -4.25 -8.88
N ILE A 33 5.04 -5.58 -8.74
CA ILE A 33 6.28 -6.34 -8.91
C ILE A 33 6.82 -6.16 -10.33
N LYS A 34 5.98 -6.33 -11.35
CA LYS A 34 6.40 -6.18 -12.75
C LYS A 34 6.92 -4.78 -13.06
N GLN A 35 6.36 -3.74 -12.44
CA GLN A 35 6.78 -2.37 -12.72
C GLN A 35 8.09 -2.00 -12.01
N PHE A 36 8.28 -2.40 -10.76
CA PHE A 36 9.39 -1.91 -9.95
C PHE A 36 10.40 -2.96 -9.51
N ALA A 37 9.98 -4.22 -9.40
CA ALA A 37 10.78 -5.30 -8.85
C ALA A 37 11.04 -6.43 -9.87
N ASN A 38 10.89 -6.16 -11.17
CA ASN A 38 10.99 -7.18 -12.22
C ASN A 38 12.36 -7.89 -12.21
N ASP A 39 13.42 -7.15 -11.91
CA ASP A 39 14.80 -7.65 -11.86
C ASP A 39 15.03 -8.64 -10.71
N PHE A 40 14.13 -8.68 -9.71
CA PHE A 40 14.28 -9.50 -8.51
C PHE A 40 13.61 -10.89 -8.59
N LYS A 41 12.93 -11.22 -9.70
CA LYS A 41 12.36 -12.56 -9.99
C LYS A 41 11.61 -13.22 -8.81
N LEU A 42 10.63 -12.50 -8.25
CA LEU A 42 9.82 -12.95 -7.12
C LEU A 42 9.05 -14.26 -7.42
N LYS A 43 9.22 -15.28 -6.57
CA LYS A 43 8.49 -16.56 -6.62
C LYS A 43 7.15 -16.51 -5.87
N GLY A 44 6.98 -15.51 -5.01
CA GLY A 44 5.77 -15.23 -4.26
C GLY A 44 5.90 -15.53 -2.77
N GLY A 45 5.19 -14.75 -1.96
CA GLY A 45 5.19 -14.86 -0.50
C GLY A 45 5.43 -13.50 0.14
N GLU A 46 5.03 -13.38 1.41
CA GLU A 46 5.19 -12.13 2.16
C GLU A 46 6.66 -11.85 2.48
N GLU A 47 7.41 -12.86 2.93
CA GLU A 47 8.81 -12.71 3.33
C GLU A 47 9.69 -12.28 2.15
N GLU A 48 9.56 -12.98 1.02
CA GLU A 48 10.30 -12.65 -0.21
C GLU A 48 9.96 -11.23 -0.71
N PHE A 49 8.70 -10.82 -0.57
CA PHE A 49 8.28 -9.45 -0.89
C PHE A 49 8.96 -8.42 0.02
N VAL A 50 9.03 -8.67 1.33
CA VAL A 50 9.71 -7.78 2.29
C VAL A 50 11.19 -7.60 1.92
N GLU A 51 11.91 -8.70 1.70
CA GLU A 51 13.33 -8.65 1.32
C GLU A 51 13.53 -7.90 0.00
N THR A 52 12.65 -8.14 -0.96
CA THR A 52 12.71 -7.51 -2.28
C THR A 52 12.42 -6.02 -2.18
N MET A 53 11.45 -5.60 -1.38
CA MET A 53 11.17 -4.18 -1.15
C MET A 53 12.37 -3.44 -0.55
N ARG A 54 13.04 -4.03 0.44
CA ARG A 54 14.25 -3.43 1.04
C ARG A 54 15.37 -3.28 0.01
N LYS A 55 15.65 -4.33 -0.77
CA LYS A 55 16.68 -4.29 -1.84
C LYS A 55 16.34 -3.30 -2.95
N LEU A 56 15.06 -3.24 -3.34
CA LEU A 56 14.58 -2.29 -4.33
C LEU A 56 14.75 -0.85 -3.87
N LEU A 57 14.34 -0.51 -2.64
CA LEU A 57 14.52 0.83 -2.08
C LEU A 57 16.00 1.23 -2.03
N VAL A 58 16.87 0.32 -1.60
CA VAL A 58 18.33 0.52 -1.61
C VAL A 58 18.84 0.85 -3.01
N ASN A 59 18.42 0.10 -4.02
CA ASN A 59 18.80 0.36 -5.40
C ASN A 59 18.33 1.74 -5.86
N LEU A 60 17.08 2.12 -5.55
CA LEU A 60 16.55 3.45 -5.89
C LEU A 60 17.34 4.57 -5.20
N ILE A 61 17.63 4.43 -3.90
CA ILE A 61 18.36 5.42 -3.10
C ILE A 61 19.79 5.62 -3.62
N ILE A 62 20.50 4.53 -3.90
CA ILE A 62 21.89 4.57 -4.37
C ILE A 62 21.98 5.09 -5.80
N GLN A 63 21.05 4.69 -6.67
CA GLN A 63 20.99 5.17 -8.06
C GLN A 63 20.37 6.57 -8.20
N LYS A 64 19.96 7.21 -7.09
CA LYS A 64 19.25 8.51 -7.08
C LYS A 64 17.97 8.51 -7.92
N LYS A 65 17.27 7.38 -7.95
CA LYS A 65 15.97 7.19 -8.62
C LYS A 65 14.80 7.24 -7.63
N ASP A 66 14.99 7.92 -6.52
CA ASP A 66 14.07 8.05 -5.40
C ASP A 66 13.25 9.36 -5.46
N TRP A 67 13.00 9.89 -6.66
CA TRP A 67 12.26 11.14 -6.89
C TRP A 67 12.78 12.32 -6.05
N ASP A 68 14.10 12.42 -5.90
CA ASP A 68 14.79 13.42 -5.08
C ASP A 68 14.38 13.45 -3.60
N ILE A 69 13.69 12.43 -3.08
CA ILE A 69 13.21 12.40 -1.69
C ILE A 69 14.40 12.46 -0.72
N VAL A 70 15.40 11.58 -0.89
CA VAL A 70 16.58 11.58 -0.01
C VAL A 70 17.40 12.85 -0.17
N HIS A 71 17.48 13.40 -1.38
CA HIS A 71 18.14 14.68 -1.64
C HIS A 71 17.48 15.80 -0.82
N ASN A 72 16.16 15.95 -0.94
CA ASN A 72 15.41 16.99 -0.26
C ASN A 72 15.50 16.86 1.26
N VAL A 73 15.42 15.64 1.79
CA VAL A 73 15.62 15.39 3.23
C VAL A 73 17.01 15.80 3.67
N TYR A 74 18.05 15.41 2.94
CA TYR A 74 19.42 15.78 3.26
C TYR A 74 19.64 17.31 3.23
N GLN A 75 19.14 18.00 2.20
CA GLN A 75 19.27 19.45 2.10
C GLN A 75 18.54 20.15 3.26
N ASN A 76 17.33 19.71 3.61
CA ASN A 76 16.59 20.27 4.73
C ASN A 76 17.34 20.06 6.05
N LEU A 77 17.85 18.85 6.31
CA LEU A 77 18.62 18.56 7.52
C LEU A 77 19.92 19.38 7.61
N LYS A 78 20.55 19.67 6.47
CA LYS A 78 21.80 20.45 6.40
C LYS A 78 21.61 21.92 6.80
N LEU A 79 20.41 22.47 6.64
CA LEU A 79 20.09 23.85 7.00
C LEU A 79 19.82 24.05 8.50
N LEU A 80 19.61 22.95 9.24
CA LEU A 80 19.26 23.01 10.65
C LEU A 80 20.45 23.37 11.52
N LYS A 81 20.18 24.13 12.58
CA LYS A 81 21.11 24.24 13.70
C LYS A 81 21.24 22.89 14.40
N ARG A 82 22.34 22.67 15.10
CA ARG A 82 22.64 21.40 15.77
C ARG A 82 21.53 20.93 16.72
N THR A 83 20.95 21.84 17.50
CA THR A 83 19.86 21.55 18.44
C THR A 83 18.59 21.08 17.72
N ASP A 84 18.24 21.77 16.63
CA ASP A 84 17.04 21.49 15.85
C ASP A 84 17.20 20.18 15.09
N TYR A 85 18.38 19.93 14.54
CA TYR A 85 18.76 18.65 13.93
C TYR A 85 18.55 17.48 14.89
N ILE A 86 19.11 17.57 16.10
CA ILE A 86 18.98 16.52 17.12
C ILE A 86 17.50 16.30 17.50
N THR A 87 16.77 17.39 17.71
CA THR A 87 15.34 17.31 18.05
C THR A 87 14.56 16.60 16.93
N ILE A 88 14.74 17.03 15.68
CA ILE A 88 14.04 16.46 14.52
C ILE A 88 14.36 14.98 14.34
N ILE A 89 15.64 14.57 14.38
CA ILE A 89 15.95 13.15 14.23
C ILE A 89 15.34 12.31 15.37
N GLN A 90 15.33 12.82 16.60
CA GLN A 90 14.80 12.10 17.77
C GLN A 90 13.27 11.99 17.75
N THR A 91 12.56 13.00 17.26
CA THR A 91 11.09 13.02 17.28
C THR A 91 10.46 12.38 16.04
N SER A 92 11.17 12.37 14.91
CA SER A 92 10.57 12.00 13.61
C SER A 92 11.13 10.72 12.99
N PHE A 93 12.25 10.20 13.51
CA PHE A 93 12.91 9.03 12.92
C PHE A 93 13.04 7.87 13.91
N PRO A 94 13.05 6.62 13.41
CA PRO A 94 13.20 5.44 14.25
C PRO A 94 14.58 5.41 14.93
N THR A 95 14.66 4.72 16.08
CA THR A 95 15.84 4.70 16.95
C THR A 95 17.15 4.34 16.23
N TRP A 96 17.12 3.39 15.28
CA TRP A 96 18.31 3.01 14.52
C TRP A 96 18.85 4.17 13.67
N PHE A 97 17.96 5.02 13.14
CA PHE A 97 18.32 6.18 12.35
C PHE A 97 18.98 7.22 13.26
N VAL A 98 18.41 7.49 14.43
CA VAL A 98 19.01 8.39 15.43
C VAL A 98 20.43 7.96 15.78
N SER A 99 20.64 6.67 16.06
CA SER A 99 21.98 6.13 16.36
C SER A 99 22.94 6.28 15.17
N SER A 100 22.45 6.08 13.95
CA SER A 100 23.26 6.16 12.72
C SER A 100 23.56 7.60 12.30
N PHE A 101 22.69 8.54 12.65
CA PHE A 101 22.74 9.93 12.21
C PHE A 101 22.80 10.87 13.40
N SER A 102 23.55 10.49 14.44
CA SER A 102 23.84 11.40 15.55
C SER A 102 24.55 12.67 15.05
N TYR A 103 25.24 12.62 13.91
CA TYR A 103 25.70 13.77 13.13
C TYR A 103 25.31 13.57 11.66
N LEU A 104 24.96 14.67 10.99
CA LEU A 104 24.70 14.65 9.56
C LEU A 104 26.02 14.34 8.81
N PRO A 105 26.04 13.35 7.90
CA PRO A 105 27.19 13.09 7.04
C PRO A 105 27.56 14.33 6.22
N LYS A 106 28.86 14.50 5.93
CA LYS A 106 29.37 15.68 5.22
C LYS A 106 28.85 15.79 3.78
N THR A 107 28.55 14.66 3.16
CA THR A 107 28.07 14.59 1.78
C THR A 107 26.73 13.86 1.72
N GLU A 108 25.90 14.24 0.74
CA GLU A 108 24.64 13.55 0.46
C GLU A 108 24.89 12.09 0.06
N TRP A 109 26.01 11.81 -0.60
CA TRP A 109 26.37 10.45 -0.98
C TRP A 109 26.62 9.56 0.23
N ASP A 110 27.35 10.06 1.23
CA ASP A 110 27.58 9.32 2.47
C ASP A 110 26.28 9.13 3.24
N PHE A 111 25.39 10.14 3.24
CA PHE A 111 24.04 10.02 3.79
C PHE A 111 23.24 8.92 3.10
N ARG A 112 23.17 8.92 1.77
CA ARG A 112 22.49 7.89 0.96
C ARG A 112 23.03 6.50 1.25
N LYS A 113 24.36 6.32 1.23
CA LYS A 113 25.00 5.03 1.50
C LYS A 113 24.66 4.51 2.89
N LYS A 114 24.83 5.34 3.91
CA LYS A 114 24.56 4.95 5.30
C LYS A 114 23.09 4.64 5.52
N PHE A 115 22.21 5.44 4.93
CA PHE A 115 20.76 5.24 5.02
C PHE A 115 20.36 3.93 4.33
N ALA A 116 20.84 3.69 3.11
CA ALA A 116 20.59 2.46 2.36
C ALA A 116 21.08 1.21 3.12
N GLN A 117 22.24 1.26 3.76
CA GLN A 117 22.71 0.15 4.62
C GLN A 117 21.73 -0.12 5.77
N GLY A 118 21.20 0.93 6.40
CA GLY A 118 20.16 0.81 7.42
C GLY A 118 18.87 0.18 6.90
N VAL A 119 18.43 0.53 5.68
CA VAL A 119 17.22 -0.02 5.04
C VAL A 119 17.32 -1.54 4.82
N LEU A 120 18.53 -2.08 4.58
CA LEU A 120 18.72 -3.53 4.38
C LEU A 120 18.52 -4.35 5.67
N VAL A 121 18.65 -3.75 6.84
CA VAL A 121 18.52 -4.47 8.12
C VAL A 121 17.05 -4.76 8.40
N LYS A 122 16.66 -6.04 8.40
CA LYS A 122 15.25 -6.46 8.51
C LYS A 122 14.55 -5.99 9.78
N SER A 123 15.27 -5.94 10.91
CA SER A 123 14.76 -5.48 12.20
C SER A 123 14.62 -3.97 12.32
N HIS A 124 15.22 -3.20 11.39
CA HIS A 124 15.06 -1.75 11.37
C HIS A 124 13.66 -1.37 10.90
N TRP A 125 13.00 -0.58 11.73
CA TRP A 125 11.72 0.03 11.42
C TRP A 125 11.86 0.99 10.24
N VAL A 126 10.85 1.00 9.40
CA VAL A 126 10.78 1.89 8.24
C VAL A 126 10.66 3.35 8.73
N SER A 127 11.42 4.28 8.15
CA SER A 127 11.29 5.72 8.41
C SER A 127 10.35 6.39 7.40
N GLU A 128 10.04 7.67 7.62
CA GLU A 128 9.22 8.47 6.71
C GLU A 128 9.81 8.56 5.29
N ILE A 129 11.13 8.43 5.15
CA ILE A 129 11.82 8.47 3.85
C ILE A 129 11.40 7.26 3.00
N GLU A 130 11.49 6.04 3.51
CA GLU A 130 11.07 4.84 2.78
C GLU A 130 9.56 4.89 2.49
N VAL A 131 8.75 5.35 3.45
CA VAL A 131 7.30 5.52 3.26
C VAL A 131 7.02 6.47 2.09
N ALA A 132 7.71 7.60 2.01
CA ALA A 132 7.55 8.57 0.93
C ALA A 132 7.95 7.99 -0.44
N ILE A 133 9.05 7.23 -0.52
CA ILE A 133 9.48 6.58 -1.76
C ILE A 133 8.43 5.56 -2.22
N VAL A 134 7.94 4.72 -1.30
CA VAL A 134 6.89 3.74 -1.61
C VAL A 134 5.57 4.42 -2.02
N ALA A 135 5.21 5.54 -1.39
CA ALA A 135 4.04 6.31 -1.78
C ALA A 135 4.15 6.84 -3.23
N LYS A 136 5.35 7.26 -3.67
CA LYS A 136 5.59 7.64 -5.07
C LYS A 136 5.44 6.46 -6.03
N MET A 137 6.00 5.30 -5.69
CA MET A 137 5.82 4.07 -6.49
C MET A 137 4.33 3.71 -6.64
N ILE A 138 3.55 3.81 -5.56
CA ILE A 138 2.10 3.54 -5.57
C ILE A 138 1.35 4.59 -6.42
N SER A 139 1.76 5.85 -6.36
CA SER A 139 1.20 6.94 -7.18
C SER A 139 1.43 6.71 -8.68
N GLU A 140 2.60 6.21 -9.09
CA GLU A 140 2.88 5.87 -10.49
C GLU A 140 1.97 4.76 -11.02
N LEU A 141 1.53 3.83 -10.15
CA LEU A 141 0.52 2.82 -10.44
C LEU A 141 -0.90 3.39 -10.54
N LYS A 142 -1.08 4.70 -10.32
CA LYS A 142 -2.34 5.43 -10.23
C LYS A 142 -3.20 5.01 -9.03
N TYR A 143 -2.55 4.65 -7.93
CA TYR A 143 -3.16 4.35 -6.63
C TYR A 143 -2.70 5.40 -5.61
N ASN A 144 -3.39 5.49 -4.47
CA ASN A 144 -3.00 6.35 -3.36
C ASN A 144 -2.76 5.50 -2.11
N LEU A 145 -1.61 5.71 -1.46
CA LEU A 145 -1.33 5.16 -0.14
C LEU A 145 -1.79 6.16 0.92
N GLN A 146 -2.67 5.73 1.82
CA GLN A 146 -3.08 6.52 2.98
C GLN A 146 -2.81 5.72 4.25
N ILE A 147 -2.04 6.34 5.16
CA ILE A 147 -1.72 5.78 6.47
C ILE A 147 -2.54 6.54 7.51
N PHE A 148 -3.26 5.81 8.35
CA PHE A 148 -3.99 6.38 9.46
C PHE A 148 -3.24 6.15 10.78
N ASN A 149 -3.18 7.15 11.65
CA ASN A 149 -2.65 6.97 13.02
C ASN A 149 -3.73 6.56 14.03
N LYS A 150 -5.01 6.69 13.65
CA LYS A 150 -6.19 6.28 14.42
C LYS A 150 -7.17 5.56 13.49
N LEU A 151 -8.06 4.73 14.03
CA LEU A 151 -9.03 4.02 13.21
C LEU A 151 -9.87 4.99 12.37
N PRO A 152 -10.12 4.68 11.07
CA PRO A 152 -11.04 5.46 10.26
C PRO A 152 -12.41 5.59 10.91
N ARG A 153 -13.04 6.76 10.78
CA ARG A 153 -14.41 6.97 11.26
C ARG A 153 -15.39 6.08 10.48
N LYS A 154 -16.55 5.77 11.07
CA LYS A 154 -17.57 4.90 10.46
C LYS A 154 -18.13 5.44 9.14
N ASP A 155 -18.15 6.76 8.99
CA ASP A 155 -18.61 7.52 7.82
C ASP A 155 -17.50 7.77 6.79
N PHE A 156 -16.25 7.35 7.06
CA PHE A 156 -15.16 7.50 6.11
C PHE A 156 -15.45 6.77 4.80
N VAL A 157 -15.26 7.47 3.68
CA VAL A 157 -15.46 6.96 2.33
C VAL A 157 -14.10 6.52 1.78
N PHE A 158 -13.92 5.21 1.64
CA PHE A 158 -12.70 4.67 1.03
C PHE A 158 -12.76 4.80 -0.49
N GLU A 159 -11.69 5.33 -1.06
CA GLU A 159 -11.52 5.51 -2.49
C GLU A 159 -11.26 4.16 -3.19
N PRO A 160 -11.78 3.95 -4.41
CA PRO A 160 -11.59 2.70 -5.14
C PRO A 160 -10.11 2.31 -5.32
N ARG A 161 -9.25 3.31 -5.56
CA ARG A 161 -7.80 3.15 -5.76
C ARG A 161 -6.95 3.45 -4.51
N GLY A 162 -7.58 3.54 -3.36
CA GLY A 162 -6.89 3.68 -2.09
C GLY A 162 -6.31 2.36 -1.57
N LEU A 163 -5.07 2.44 -1.09
CA LEU A 163 -4.37 1.45 -0.30
C LEU A 163 -4.23 2.01 1.12
N TYR A 164 -4.69 1.27 2.12
CA TYR A 164 -4.90 1.82 3.45
C TYR A 164 -4.14 1.02 4.49
N LEU A 165 -3.32 1.72 5.29
CA LEU A 165 -2.60 1.16 6.42
C LEU A 165 -3.00 1.87 7.71
N LEU A 166 -2.84 1.19 8.84
CA LEU A 166 -3.01 1.76 10.17
C LEU A 166 -1.66 1.73 10.87
N ASN A 167 -1.10 2.88 11.26
CA ASN A 167 0.08 2.98 12.11
C ASN A 167 -0.33 3.41 13.53
N ARG A 168 -0.81 2.46 14.34
CA ARG A 168 -1.41 2.80 15.62
C ARG A 168 -0.32 3.24 16.60
N ASN A 169 -0.43 4.48 17.09
CA ASN A 169 0.53 5.09 18.01
C ASN A 169 1.98 5.10 17.49
N GLU A 170 2.17 5.11 16.17
CA GLU A 170 3.49 5.24 15.53
C GLU A 170 4.49 4.11 15.83
N VAL A 171 4.00 2.95 16.29
CA VAL A 171 4.85 1.80 16.68
C VAL A 171 4.67 0.57 15.80
N HIS A 172 3.56 0.45 15.07
CA HIS A 172 3.27 -0.75 14.30
C HIS A 172 2.26 -0.49 13.19
N TYR A 173 2.55 -1.01 12.00
CA TYR A 173 1.67 -0.95 10.85
C TYR A 173 0.81 -2.21 10.75
N ASN A 174 -0.49 -2.02 10.51
CA ASN A 174 -1.45 -3.05 10.13
C ASN A 174 -2.07 -2.72 8.77
N ALA A 175 -2.60 -3.73 8.09
CA ALA A 175 -3.33 -3.54 6.84
C ALA A 175 -4.80 -3.20 7.12
N ILE A 176 -5.35 -2.20 6.40
CA ILE A 176 -6.78 -1.93 6.39
C ILE A 176 -7.37 -2.53 5.11
N ILE A 177 -8.11 -3.62 5.28
CA ILE A 177 -8.78 -4.34 4.22
C ILE A 177 -10.18 -3.80 4.09
N VAL A 178 -10.39 -2.95 3.09
CA VAL A 178 -11.72 -2.47 2.75
C VAL A 178 -12.44 -3.61 2.06
N ASP A 179 -13.58 -3.99 2.63
CA ASP A 179 -14.52 -4.85 1.94
C ASP A 179 -15.05 -4.00 0.80
N ASN A 180 -14.46 -4.20 -0.39
CA ASN A 180 -15.19 -3.98 -1.61
C ASN A 180 -16.34 -5.00 -1.57
N THR A 181 -17.39 -4.74 -0.78
CA THR A 181 -18.73 -5.11 -1.20
C THR A 181 -18.77 -4.53 -2.58
N LYS A 182 -18.63 -5.39 -3.58
CA LYS A 182 -18.82 -5.03 -4.97
C LYS A 182 -20.02 -4.08 -4.91
N GLU A 183 -19.86 -2.83 -5.32
CA GLU A 183 -20.99 -2.25 -6.02
C GLU A 183 -21.29 -3.32 -7.04
N LYS A 184 -22.34 -4.11 -6.78
CA LYS A 184 -22.89 -5.00 -7.78
C LYS A 184 -23.28 -3.98 -8.84
N LYS A 185 -22.39 -3.70 -9.79
CA LYS A 185 -22.78 -3.07 -11.04
C LYS A 185 -23.95 -3.92 -11.47
N GLU A 186 -25.15 -3.37 -11.37
CA GLU A 186 -26.33 -4.04 -11.83
C GLU A 186 -26.02 -4.41 -13.26
N LYS A 187 -25.94 -5.72 -13.51
CA LYS A 187 -25.64 -6.21 -14.84
C LYS A 187 -26.87 -5.88 -15.67
N LYS A 188 -26.85 -4.74 -16.35
CA LYS A 188 -27.86 -4.37 -17.33
C LYS A 188 -27.74 -5.35 -18.49
N CYS A 189 -28.84 -6.05 -18.76
CA CYS A 189 -28.96 -6.86 -19.97
C CYS A 189 -29.39 -5.96 -21.13
N ASN A 190 -29.14 -6.41 -22.35
CA ASN A 190 -29.59 -5.68 -23.54
C ASN A 190 -31.12 -5.70 -23.61
N GLU A 191 -31.68 -4.84 -24.47
CA GLU A 191 -33.12 -4.83 -24.74
C GLU A 191 -33.61 -6.22 -25.18
N GLY A 192 -34.78 -6.64 -24.67
CA GLY A 192 -35.32 -7.99 -24.88
C GLY A 192 -34.65 -9.11 -24.06
N GLN A 193 -33.71 -8.80 -23.17
CA GLN A 193 -33.07 -9.78 -22.28
C GLN A 193 -33.34 -9.49 -20.79
N ILE A 194 -33.39 -10.54 -19.97
CA ILE A 194 -33.55 -10.45 -18.51
C ILE A 194 -32.37 -11.11 -17.79
N LEU A 195 -31.95 -10.55 -16.66
CA LEU A 195 -30.89 -11.12 -15.84
C LEU A 195 -31.44 -12.29 -15.02
N ASN A 196 -30.96 -13.50 -15.26
CA ASN A 196 -31.27 -14.63 -14.41
C ASN A 196 -30.55 -14.48 -13.06
N PRO A 197 -31.25 -14.40 -11.92
CA PRO A 197 -30.63 -14.19 -10.62
C PRO A 197 -29.81 -15.40 -10.15
N LYS A 198 -30.21 -16.62 -10.52
CA LYS A 198 -29.51 -17.87 -10.17
C LYS A 198 -28.18 -17.98 -10.91
N THR A 199 -28.17 -17.69 -12.21
CA THR A 199 -26.99 -17.93 -13.07
C THR A 199 -26.17 -16.67 -13.38
N ARG A 200 -26.70 -15.48 -13.09
CA ARG A 200 -26.11 -14.17 -13.40
C ARG A 200 -25.82 -13.95 -14.90
N ARG A 201 -26.50 -14.70 -15.76
CA ARG A 201 -26.47 -14.56 -17.24
C ARG A 201 -27.71 -13.84 -17.73
N CYS A 202 -27.57 -13.07 -18.81
CA CYS A 202 -28.71 -12.49 -19.52
C CYS A 202 -29.32 -13.59 -20.39
N VAL A 203 -30.64 -13.73 -20.35
CA VAL A 203 -31.40 -14.68 -21.16
C VAL A 203 -32.43 -13.93 -21.99
N SER A 204 -32.70 -14.39 -23.22
CA SER A 204 -33.74 -13.80 -24.07
C SER A 204 -35.10 -13.99 -23.43
N GLN A 205 -35.91 -12.92 -23.32
CA GLN A 205 -37.28 -12.99 -22.81
C GLN A 205 -38.18 -13.89 -23.65
N THR A 206 -37.88 -14.09 -24.93
CA THR A 206 -38.67 -14.94 -25.85
C THR A 206 -38.29 -16.42 -25.80
N SER A 207 -37.21 -16.78 -25.11
CA SER A 207 -36.81 -18.18 -24.96
C SER A 207 -37.60 -18.86 -23.83
N CYS A 208 -37.82 -20.18 -23.90
CA CYS A 208 -38.50 -20.92 -22.82
C CYS A 208 -37.87 -20.67 -21.44
N LYS A 209 -36.52 -20.65 -21.38
CA LYS A 209 -35.77 -20.32 -20.16
C LYS A 209 -35.94 -18.87 -19.70
N GLY A 210 -36.14 -17.95 -20.64
CA GLY A 210 -36.40 -16.54 -20.33
C GLY A 210 -37.80 -16.33 -19.77
N TYR A 211 -38.80 -16.98 -20.35
CA TYR A 211 -40.17 -16.96 -19.84
C TYR A 211 -40.26 -17.48 -18.41
N GLU A 212 -39.59 -18.60 -18.10
CA GLU A 212 -39.55 -19.15 -16.74
C GLU A 212 -38.93 -18.17 -15.74
N VAL A 213 -37.81 -17.55 -16.11
CA VAL A 213 -37.13 -16.54 -15.27
C VAL A 213 -38.01 -15.31 -15.08
N TYR A 214 -38.62 -14.82 -16.14
CA TYR A 214 -39.50 -13.65 -16.11
C TYR A 214 -40.73 -13.89 -15.22
N TYR A 215 -41.41 -15.04 -15.40
CA TYR A 215 -42.58 -15.40 -14.62
C TYR A 215 -42.25 -15.54 -13.13
N ASN A 216 -41.15 -16.22 -12.80
CA ASN A 216 -40.69 -16.36 -11.42
C ASN A 216 -40.36 -15.02 -10.76
N ILE A 217 -39.77 -14.06 -11.49
CA ILE A 217 -39.46 -12.72 -10.96
C ILE A 217 -40.74 -11.90 -10.76
N MET A 218 -41.70 -11.98 -11.67
CA MET A 218 -42.95 -11.22 -11.58
C MET A 218 -43.89 -11.75 -10.49
N MET A 219 -43.90 -13.07 -10.26
CA MET A 219 -44.77 -13.73 -9.25
C MET A 219 -44.16 -13.81 -7.84
N SER A 220 -42.89 -13.42 -7.67
CA SER A 220 -42.22 -13.40 -6.35
C SER A 220 -42.15 -12.01 -5.72
N LYS A 221 -42.82 -11.00 -6.30
CA LYS A 221 -43.02 -9.72 -5.64
C LYS A 221 -44.26 -9.81 -4.73
N PRO A 222 -44.13 -9.59 -3.41
CA PRO A 222 -45.27 -9.42 -2.52
C PRO A 222 -46.08 -8.16 -2.86
#